data_AF-A0A529TD40-F1
#
_entry.id   AF-A0A529TD40-F1
#
_cell.length_a   1.000
_cell.length_b   1.000
_cell.length_c   1.000
_cell.angle_alpha   90.00
_cell.angle_beta   90.00
_cell.angle_gamma   90.00
#
_symmetry.space_group_name_H-M   'P 1'
#
loop_
_entity.id
_entity.type
_entity.pdbx_description
1 polymer ?
#
loop_
_entity_poly.entity_id
_entity_poly.type
_entity_poly.pdbx_seq_one_letter_code
_entity_poly.pdbx_strand_id
1 'polypeptide(L)'
;NFRAPLTEAEIERRSPDALKPDEFRNLCQWGYPYVFDTFRFHMTLSGRVGPEESPRLRAAIDGLFADVLRQPVSIDALTLFVESEPGAPFMVLSHHALGRGQARKTA
;
A
#
# COMPACT_ATOMS: atom_id res chain seq x y z
N ASN A 1 -11.30 -12.94 -13.85
CA ASN A 1 -10.42 -11.77 -13.72
C ASN A 1 -11.06 -10.86 -12.67
N PHE A 2 -10.34 -10.54 -11.58
CA PHE A 2 -10.87 -9.75 -10.45
C PHE A 2 -10.77 -8.24 -10.66
N ARG A 3 -10.18 -7.81 -11.78
CA ARG A 3 -9.99 -6.39 -12.13
C ARG A 3 -10.49 -6.12 -13.55
N ALA A 4 -11.02 -4.93 -13.78
CA ALA A 4 -11.24 -4.43 -15.13
C ALA A 4 -9.89 -4.31 -15.90
N PRO A 5 -9.87 -4.51 -17.23
CA PRO A 5 -8.70 -4.22 -18.04
C PRO A 5 -8.23 -2.77 -17.87
N LEU A 6 -6.91 -2.55 -17.91
CA LEU A 6 -6.37 -1.19 -17.97
C LEU A 6 -6.67 -0.57 -19.33
N THR A 7 -6.99 0.72 -19.32
CA THR A 7 -6.94 1.58 -20.50
C THR A 7 -5.50 2.03 -20.78
N GLU A 8 -5.21 2.43 -22.02
CA GLU A 8 -3.90 2.98 -22.40
C GLU A 8 -3.52 4.20 -21.53
N ALA A 9 -4.49 5.07 -21.22
CA ALA A 9 -4.27 6.22 -20.36
C ALA A 9 -3.87 5.84 -18.93
N GLU A 10 -4.43 4.75 -18.39
CA GLU A 10 -4.05 4.25 -17.06
C GLU A 10 -2.65 3.63 -17.06
N ILE A 11 -2.25 2.97 -18.15
CA ILE A 11 -0.90 2.43 -18.34
C ILE A 11 0.10 3.59 -18.39
N GLU A 12 -0.14 4.58 -19.25
CA GLU A 12 0.76 5.71 -19.46
C GLU A 12 1.00 6.52 -18.18
N ARG A 13 -0.05 6.71 -17.37
CA ARG A 13 0.06 7.38 -16.05
C ARG A 13 1.03 6.69 -15.09
N ARG A 14 1.35 5.41 -15.31
CA ARG A 14 2.31 4.64 -14.50
C ARG A 14 3.74 4.70 -15.05
N SER A 15 3.98 5.44 -16.12
CA SER A 15 5.29 5.62 -16.75
C SER A 15 5.96 4.27 -17.03
N PRO A 16 5.35 3.44 -17.89
CA PRO A 16 5.75 2.04 -18.09
C PRO A 16 7.23 1.89 -18.51
N ASP A 17 7.78 2.87 -19.23
CA ASP A 17 9.18 2.87 -19.68
C ASP A 17 10.20 2.96 -18.52
N ALA A 18 9.78 3.43 -17.34
CA ALA A 18 10.61 3.48 -16.14
C ALA A 18 10.50 2.20 -15.29
N LEU A 19 9.62 1.28 -15.64
CA LEU A 19 9.39 0.04 -14.89
C LEU A 19 10.40 -1.03 -15.27
N LYS A 20 10.83 -1.80 -14.26
CA LYS A 20 11.57 -3.04 -14.51
C LYS A 20 10.68 -4.08 -15.20
N PRO A 21 11.24 -5.08 -15.90
CA PRO A 21 10.44 -6.10 -16.58
C PRO A 21 9.39 -6.79 -15.69
N ASP A 22 9.73 -7.09 -14.44
CA ASP A 22 8.80 -7.72 -13.49
C ASP A 22 7.68 -6.78 -13.04
N GLU A 23 7.99 -5.51 -12.85
CA GLU A 23 7.03 -4.46 -12.50
C GLU A 23 6.06 -4.18 -13.65
N PHE A 24 6.56 -4.18 -14.90
CA PHE A 24 5.70 -4.04 -16.07
C PHE A 24 4.75 -5.25 -16.23
N ARG A 25 5.27 -6.49 -16.06
CA ARG A 25 4.42 -7.69 -16.04
C ARG A 25 3.34 -7.60 -14.97
N ASN A 26 3.71 -7.11 -13.79
CA ASN A 26 2.77 -6.91 -12.69
C ASN A 26 1.68 -5.87 -13.04
N LEU A 27 2.06 -4.75 -13.67
CA LEU A 27 1.11 -3.74 -14.14
C LEU A 27 0.09 -4.36 -15.11
N CYS A 28 0.54 -5.12 -16.11
CA CYS A 28 -0.35 -5.74 -17.09
C CYS A 28 -1.30 -6.79 -16.49
N GLN A 29 -0.80 -7.61 -15.55
CA GLN A 29 -1.58 -8.72 -14.99
C GLN A 29 -2.48 -8.31 -13.83
N TRP A 30 -2.01 -7.39 -12.98
CA TRP A 30 -2.65 -7.05 -11.70
C TRP A 30 -3.10 -5.58 -11.62
N GLY A 31 -2.75 -4.76 -12.61
CA GLY A 31 -3.11 -3.34 -12.65
C GLY A 31 -2.25 -2.44 -11.77
N TYR A 32 -1.20 -2.98 -11.15
CA TYR A 32 -0.27 -2.24 -10.30
C TYR A 32 1.14 -2.86 -10.37
N PRO A 33 2.20 -2.06 -10.52
CA PRO A 33 3.54 -2.58 -10.76
C PRO A 33 4.21 -3.20 -9.52
N TYR A 34 3.90 -2.67 -8.32
CA TYR A 34 4.63 -2.99 -7.08
C TYR A 34 3.93 -4.06 -6.23
N VAL A 35 3.74 -5.25 -6.79
CA VAL A 35 3.17 -6.44 -6.10
C VAL A 35 4.18 -7.59 -6.05
N PHE A 36 3.93 -8.60 -5.22
CA PHE A 36 4.83 -9.75 -4.98
C PHE A 36 6.26 -9.31 -4.62
N ASP A 37 7.29 -9.79 -5.32
CA ASP A 37 8.70 -9.52 -5.03
C ASP A 37 9.09 -8.04 -5.18
N THR A 38 8.25 -7.25 -5.85
CA THR A 38 8.47 -5.80 -6.03
C THR A 38 7.74 -4.96 -4.98
N PHE A 39 6.90 -5.59 -4.14
CA PHE A 39 6.20 -4.90 -3.07
C PHE A 39 7.14 -4.54 -1.92
N ARG A 40 7.02 -3.31 -1.42
CA ARG A 40 7.68 -2.86 -0.19
C ARG A 40 6.63 -2.23 0.71
N PHE A 41 6.45 -2.80 1.90
CA PHE A 41 5.56 -2.23 2.90
C PHE A 41 6.05 -0.83 3.29
N HIS A 42 5.15 0.14 3.22
CA HIS A 42 5.39 1.51 3.64
C HIS A 42 4.07 2.15 4.09
N MET A 43 4.17 3.17 4.94
CA MET A 43 3.05 4.01 5.32
C MET A 43 3.39 5.43 4.91
N THR A 44 2.49 6.06 4.15
CA THR A 44 2.70 7.44 3.69
C THR A 44 2.53 8.39 4.87
N LEU A 45 3.60 9.11 5.22
CA LEU A 45 3.60 10.09 6.32
C LEU A 45 3.40 11.53 5.86
N SER A 46 3.74 11.83 4.61
CA SER A 46 3.68 13.17 4.04
C SER A 46 3.52 13.12 2.52
N GLY A 47 3.17 14.26 1.93
CA GLY A 47 3.22 14.45 0.48
C GLY A 47 4.66 14.61 -0.02
N ARG A 48 4.83 15.24 -1.20
CA ARG A 48 6.15 15.60 -1.70
C ARG A 48 6.78 16.67 -0.81
N VAL A 49 8.06 16.50 -0.51
CA VAL A 49 8.84 17.38 0.37
C VAL A 49 10.05 17.88 -0.42
N GLY A 50 10.31 19.19 -0.36
CA GLY A 50 11.43 19.80 -1.06
C GLY A 50 12.79 19.37 -0.48
N PRO A 51 13.88 19.49 -1.26
CA PRO A 51 15.22 19.07 -0.82
C PRO A 51 15.70 19.81 0.44
N GLU A 52 15.34 21.08 0.60
CA GLU A 52 15.70 21.89 1.78
C GLU A 52 15.00 21.43 3.08
N GLU A 53 13.75 20.97 2.96
CA GLU A 53 12.93 20.55 4.11
C GLU A 53 13.13 19.08 4.47
N SER A 54 13.56 18.26 3.50
CA SER A 54 13.71 16.81 3.63
C SER A 54 14.59 16.39 4.82
N PRO A 55 15.78 16.98 5.06
CA PRO A 55 16.60 16.60 6.22
C PRO A 55 15.91 16.86 7.55
N ARG A 56 15.23 18.01 7.68
CA ARG A 56 14.51 18.38 8.89
C ARG A 56 13.32 17.46 9.15
N LEU A 57 12.53 17.17 8.11
CA LEU A 57 11.40 16.25 8.24
C LEU A 57 11.89 14.84 8.57
N ARG A 58 12.98 14.39 7.95
CA ARG A 58 13.59 13.09 8.23
C ARG A 58 13.99 12.96 9.69
N ALA A 59 14.70 13.95 10.23
CA ALA A 59 15.10 13.96 11.64
C ALA A 59 13.89 13.92 12.60
N ALA A 60 12.81 14.65 12.27
CA ALA A 60 11.58 14.62 13.05
C ALA A 60 10.89 13.25 13.01
N ILE A 61 10.78 12.63 11.83
CA ILE A 61 10.22 11.29 11.66
C ILE A 61 11.05 10.25 12.42
N ASP A 62 12.38 10.31 12.29
CA ASP A 62 13.28 9.39 13.00
C ASP A 62 13.11 9.54 14.51
N GLY A 63 13.03 10.77 15.04
CA GLY A 63 12.80 11.00 16.46
C GLY A 63 11.45 10.48 16.97
N LEU A 64 10.39 10.55 16.16
CA LEU A 64 9.05 10.10 16.54
C LEU A 64 8.87 8.58 16.46
N PHE A 65 9.45 7.94 15.44
CA PHE A 65 9.18 6.54 15.13
C PHE A 65 10.31 5.57 15.48
N ALA A 66 11.52 6.06 15.83
CA ALA A 66 12.67 5.20 16.12
C ALA A 66 12.36 4.10 17.15
N ASP A 67 11.58 4.42 18.19
CA ASP A 67 11.26 3.48 19.25
C ASP A 67 10.25 2.42 18.81
N VAL A 68 9.22 2.83 18.06
CA VAL A 68 8.18 1.93 17.54
C VAL A 68 8.78 0.97 16.50
N LEU A 69 9.69 1.44 15.66
CA LEU A 69 10.33 0.63 14.62
C LEU A 69 11.33 -0.40 15.16
N ARG A 70 11.71 -0.32 16.45
CA ARG A 70 12.54 -1.37 17.11
C ARG A 70 11.73 -2.60 17.50
N GLN A 71 10.41 -2.52 17.47
CA GLN A 71 9.53 -3.63 17.83
C GLN A 71 8.86 -4.22 16.58
N PRO A 72 8.58 -5.54 16.56
CA PRO A 72 7.74 -6.12 15.52
C PRO A 72 6.36 -5.46 15.48
N VAL A 73 5.89 -5.09 14.29
CA VAL A 73 4.53 -4.58 14.09
C VAL A 73 3.60 -5.76 13.83
N SER A 74 2.64 -5.98 14.72
CA SER A 74 1.61 -7.01 14.53
C SER A 74 0.57 -6.53 13.52
N ILE A 75 0.31 -7.34 12.50
CA ILE A 75 -0.82 -7.16 11.57
C ILE A 75 -1.88 -8.19 11.93
N ASP A 76 -2.99 -7.74 12.50
CA ASP A 76 -4.06 -8.58 13.05
C ASP A 76 -5.35 -8.50 12.24
N ALA A 77 -5.37 -7.72 11.16
CA ALA A 77 -6.51 -7.62 10.27
C ALA A 77 -6.14 -7.09 8.88
N LEU A 78 -7.02 -7.37 7.91
CA LEU A 78 -7.06 -6.77 6.58
C LEU A 78 -8.40 -6.03 6.42
N THR A 79 -8.33 -4.76 6.03
CA THR A 79 -9.52 -3.94 5.75
C THR A 79 -9.56 -3.60 4.26
N LEU A 80 -10.67 -3.91 3.61
CA LEU A 80 -10.94 -3.48 2.24
C LEU A 80 -11.63 -2.12 2.28
N PHE A 81 -11.09 -1.16 1.54
CA PHE A 81 -11.65 0.17 1.37
C PHE A 81 -12.14 0.37 -0.06
N VAL A 82 -13.11 1.26 -0.22
CA VAL A 82 -13.64 1.69 -1.51
C VAL A 82 -13.64 3.20 -1.60
N GLU A 83 -13.24 3.71 -2.77
CA GLU A 83 -13.48 5.07 -3.20
C GLU A 83 -14.66 5.00 -4.18
N SER A 84 -15.81 5.56 -3.82
CA SER A 84 -17.06 5.42 -4.60
C SER A 84 -16.99 6.11 -5.96
N GLU A 85 -16.22 7.19 -6.05
CA GLU A 85 -15.93 7.95 -7.25
C GLU A 85 -14.54 8.58 -7.14
N PRO A 86 -13.83 8.85 -8.26
CA PRO A 86 -12.46 9.36 -8.20
C PRO A 86 -12.33 10.64 -7.36
N GLY A 87 -11.47 10.59 -6.33
CA GLY A 87 -11.21 11.68 -5.39
C GLY A 87 -12.08 11.66 -4.12
N ALA A 88 -13.04 10.76 -3.99
CA ALA A 88 -13.88 10.67 -2.79
C ALA A 88 -13.11 10.08 -1.59
N PRO A 89 -13.51 10.39 -0.35
CA PRO A 89 -12.94 9.75 0.83
C PRO A 89 -13.06 8.22 0.78
N PHE A 90 -12.03 7.51 1.22
CA PHE A 90 -12.08 6.05 1.37
C PHE A 90 -13.10 5.65 2.44
N MET A 91 -13.99 4.73 2.09
CA MET A 91 -14.95 4.13 2.99
C MET A 91 -14.60 2.67 3.26
N VAL A 92 -14.79 2.21 4.50
CA VAL A 92 -14.61 0.80 4.85
C VAL A 92 -15.68 -0.04 4.15
N LEU A 93 -15.26 -0.98 3.31
CA LEU A 93 -16.14 -1.96 2.68
C LEU A 93 -16.26 -3.22 3.53
N SER A 94 -15.13 -3.74 4.02
CA SER A 94 -15.11 -4.90 4.90
C SER A 94 -13.84 -4.95 5.75
N HIS A 95 -13.93 -5.61 6.90
CA HIS A 95 -12.82 -5.82 7.82
C HIS A 95 -12.70 -7.30 8.18
N HIS A 96 -11.50 -7.85 8.05
CA HIS A 96 -11.23 -9.27 8.20
C HIS A 96 -10.09 -9.46 9.19
N ALA A 97 -10.40 -9.96 10.38
CA ALA A 97 -9.37 -10.30 11.36
C ALA A 97 -8.45 -11.41 10.82
N LEU A 98 -7.15 -11.24 11.02
CA LEU A 98 -6.07 -12.18 10.74
C LEU A 98 -5.61 -12.81 12.04
N GLY A 99 -5.39 -14.12 12.01
CA GLY A 99 -5.06 -14.91 13.19
C GLY A 99 -6.08 -16.02 13.43
N ARG A 100 -5.79 -16.92 14.36
CA ARG A 100 -6.75 -17.97 14.73
C ARG A 100 -7.94 -17.31 15.41
N GLY A 101 -9.08 -17.25 14.72
CA GLY A 101 -10.36 -17.13 15.40
C GLY A 101 -10.38 -18.15 16.55
N GLN A 102 -10.87 -17.76 17.73
CA GLN A 102 -11.01 -18.71 18.84
C GLN A 102 -11.60 -19.99 18.26
N ALA A 103 -10.85 -21.09 18.30
CA ALA A 103 -11.42 -22.38 18.02
C ALA A 103 -12.57 -22.51 19.02
N ARG A 104 -13.81 -22.35 18.54
CA ARG A 104 -14.97 -22.70 19.34
C ARG A 104 -14.75 -24.17 19.66
N LYS A 105 -14.29 -24.43 20.89
CA LYS A 105 -14.42 -25.74 21.50
C LYS A 105 -15.92 -25.93 21.67
N THR A 106 -16.59 -26.41 20.64
CA THR A 106 -17.87 -27.08 20.82
C THR A 106 -17.58 -28.27 21.73
N ALA A 107 -18.22 -28.24 22.91
CA ALA A 107 -18.29 -29.34 23.84
C ALA A 107 -19.01 -30.54 23.22
#